data_AF-A0A7J8G695-F1
#
_entry.id   AF-A0A7J8G695-F1
#
_cell.length_a   1.000
_cell.length_b   1.000
_cell.length_c   1.000
_cell.angle_alpha   90.00
_cell.angle_beta   90.00
_cell.angle_gamma   90.00
#
_symmetry.space_group_name_H-M   'P 1'
#
loop_
_entity.id
_entity.type
_entity.pdbx_description
1 polymer ?
#
loop_
_entity_poly.entity_id
_entity_poly.type
_entity_poly.pdbx_seq_one_letter_code
_entity_poly.pdbx_strand_id
1 'polypeptide(L)'
;MHFSKLCVLKAAVNGIVHDVDVLGSGIQLVTLLVDRDGLYKMNRLYITPDGFFFRVHMLALDSSSCNKPCPEFKPGTRYIVMGHLYHKRRQLPTALLHVLRGRLRPGDGLLWSSSSYVKRFNRRRAGQVQGAVHTQCV
;
A
#
# COMPACT_ATOMS: atom_id res chain seq x y z
N MET A 1 -9.84 9.98 -12.01
CA MET A 1 -8.99 9.57 -10.87
C MET A 1 -8.59 10.86 -10.16
N HIS A 2 -8.82 11.01 -8.85
CA HIS A 2 -8.48 12.27 -8.18
C HIS A 2 -6.95 12.40 -8.09
N PHE A 3 -6.35 13.14 -9.02
CA PHE A 3 -4.90 13.44 -9.07
C PHE A 3 -4.38 13.97 -7.73
N SER A 4 -5.22 14.69 -6.97
CA SER A 4 -4.93 15.17 -5.62
C SER A 4 -4.44 14.09 -4.65
N LYS A 5 -4.94 12.85 -4.75
CA LYS A 5 -4.47 11.76 -3.86
C LYS A 5 -3.01 11.37 -4.12
N LEU A 6 -2.57 11.37 -5.38
CA LEU A 6 -1.21 10.96 -5.72
C LEU A 6 -0.15 11.96 -5.23
N CYS A 7 -0.53 13.22 -5.09
CA CYS A 7 0.31 14.27 -4.52
C CYS A 7 0.54 14.06 -3.02
N VAL A 8 -0.52 13.79 -2.28
CA VAL A 8 -0.47 13.63 -0.82
C VAL A 8 0.10 12.26 -0.41
N LEU A 9 -0.15 11.22 -1.21
CA LEU A 9 0.32 9.87 -0.95
C LEU A 9 1.81 9.74 -1.33
N LYS A 10 2.56 9.09 -0.44
CA LYS A 10 4.03 9.00 -0.53
C LYS A 10 4.51 7.73 -1.23
N ALA A 11 3.65 6.72 -1.29
CA ALA A 11 3.91 5.46 -1.98
C ALA A 11 2.79 5.17 -2.98
N ALA A 12 3.14 4.76 -4.19
CA ALA A 12 2.20 4.25 -5.18
C ALA A 12 2.85 3.09 -5.92
N VAL A 13 2.20 1.93 -5.89
CA VAL A 13 2.67 0.72 -6.56
C VAL A 13 1.50 -0.04 -7.16
N ASN A 14 1.81 -0.97 -8.05
CA ASN A 14 0.89 -2.02 -8.40
C ASN A 14 1.60 -3.38 -8.29
N GLY A 15 0.93 -4.36 -7.71
CA GLY A 15 1.55 -5.64 -7.40
C GLY A 15 0.54 -6.73 -7.11
N ILE A 16 1.01 -7.97 -7.17
CA ILE A 16 0.23 -9.17 -6.87
C ILE A 16 0.30 -9.40 -5.35
N VAL A 17 -0.85 -9.63 -4.72
CA VAL A 17 -0.88 -10.02 -3.30
C VAL A 17 -0.26 -11.40 -3.18
N HIS A 18 0.86 -11.47 -2.47
CA HIS A 18 1.52 -12.72 -2.14
C HIS A 18 0.93 -13.33 -0.87
N ASP A 19 0.76 -12.49 0.16
CA ASP A 19 0.31 -12.93 1.47
C ASP A 19 -0.47 -11.82 2.20
N VAL A 20 -1.37 -12.24 3.09
CA VAL A 20 -2.21 -11.37 3.92
C VAL A 20 -2.25 -11.91 5.34
N ASP A 21 -1.48 -11.29 6.23
CA ASP A 21 -1.47 -11.56 7.65
C ASP A 21 -2.60 -10.76 8.35
N VAL A 22 -3.62 -11.43 8.87
CA VAL A 22 -4.69 -10.79 9.65
C VAL A 22 -4.24 -10.64 11.11
N LEU A 23 -4.06 -9.40 11.56
CA LEU A 23 -3.46 -9.10 12.87
C LEU A 23 -4.47 -8.69 13.95
N GLY A 24 -5.74 -8.56 13.57
CA GLY A 24 -6.83 -8.13 14.45
C GLY A 24 -8.00 -7.54 13.65
N SER A 25 -9.04 -7.08 14.36
CA SER A 25 -10.22 -6.49 13.72
C SER A 25 -9.84 -5.26 12.88
N GLY A 26 -9.95 -5.38 11.56
CA GLY A 26 -9.68 -4.28 10.64
C GLY A 26 -8.19 -4.07 10.29
N ILE A 27 -7.29 -4.98 10.68
CA ILE A 27 -5.84 -4.79 10.58
C ILE A 27 -5.21 -5.94 9.82
N GLN A 28 -4.52 -5.63 8.74
CA GLN A 28 -3.87 -6.61 7.88
C GLN A 28 -2.48 -6.15 7.48
N LEU A 29 -1.50 -7.05 7.53
CA LEU A 29 -0.20 -6.84 6.92
C LEU A 29 -0.18 -7.56 5.57
N VAL A 30 -0.11 -6.80 4.49
CA VAL A 30 -0.19 -7.31 3.12
C VAL A 30 1.20 -7.30 2.51
N THR A 31 1.61 -8.43 1.93
CA THR A 31 2.84 -8.53 1.16
C THR A 31 2.49 -8.51 -0.33
N LEU A 32 3.03 -7.54 -1.06
CA LEU A 32 2.87 -7.41 -2.50
C LEU A 32 4.17 -7.81 -3.21
N LEU A 33 4.04 -8.60 -4.28
CA LEU A 33 5.09 -8.79 -5.28
C LEU A 33 4.87 -7.77 -6.39
N VAL A 34 5.86 -6.91 -6.57
CA VAL A 34 5.83 -5.76 -7.46
C VAL A 34 6.90 -5.97 -8.53
N ASP A 35 6.53 -5.91 -9.81
CA ASP A 35 7.49 -5.92 -10.91
C ASP A 35 8.12 -4.53 -11.10
N ARG A 36 9.08 -4.39 -12.01
CA ARG A 36 9.76 -3.10 -12.25
C ARG A 36 8.79 -2.00 -12.71
N ASP A 37 7.83 -2.34 -13.58
CA ASP A 37 6.77 -1.45 -14.05
C ASP A 37 5.69 -1.19 -12.97
N GLY A 38 5.78 -1.96 -11.89
CA GLY A 38 4.99 -1.96 -10.69
C GLY A 38 5.14 -0.69 -9.86
N LEU A 39 6.27 -0.02 -9.97
CA LEU A 39 6.73 0.97 -9.01
C LEU A 39 6.47 2.39 -9.51
N TYR A 40 5.27 2.90 -9.22
CA TYR A 40 4.86 4.23 -9.69
C TYR A 40 5.51 5.37 -8.90
N LYS A 41 5.52 5.30 -7.57
CA LYS A 41 6.11 6.31 -6.68
C LYS A 41 6.74 5.61 -5.47
N MET A 42 8.06 5.60 -5.42
CA MET A 42 8.84 4.82 -4.45
C MET A 42 9.41 5.64 -3.29
N ASN A 43 8.84 6.81 -2.98
CA ASN A 43 9.48 7.79 -2.10
C ASN A 43 9.85 7.17 -0.73
N ARG A 44 11.11 6.73 -0.55
CA ARG A 44 11.59 5.94 0.61
C ARG A 44 10.76 4.69 0.96
N LEU A 45 10.01 4.15 0.00
CA LEU A 45 9.29 2.90 0.19
C LEU A 45 10.32 1.77 0.32
N TYR A 46 10.25 1.01 1.40
CA TYR A 46 11.14 -0.12 1.59
C TYR A 46 10.72 -1.24 0.64
N ILE A 47 11.67 -1.71 -0.17
CA ILE A 47 11.49 -2.80 -1.11
C ILE A 47 12.59 -3.82 -0.89
N THR A 48 12.23 -5.11 -0.93
CA THR A 48 13.21 -6.20 -0.82
C THR A 48 13.21 -6.96 -2.14
N PRO A 49 14.35 -7.11 -2.84
CA PRO A 49 14.42 -7.98 -4.02
C PRO A 49 14.03 -9.42 -3.67
N ASP A 50 13.22 -10.04 -4.53
CA ASP A 50 12.78 -11.42 -4.43
C ASP A 50 12.70 -12.04 -5.83
N GLY A 51 13.85 -12.50 -6.32
CA GLY A 51 14.01 -12.97 -7.69
C GLY A 51 13.67 -11.86 -8.69
N PHE A 52 12.66 -12.11 -9.54
CA PHE A 52 12.20 -11.16 -10.56
C PHE A 52 11.29 -10.05 -10.02
N PHE A 53 10.86 -10.15 -8.76
CA PHE A 53 9.94 -9.22 -8.13
C PHE A 53 10.62 -8.45 -7.00
N PHE A 54 9.95 -7.40 -6.54
CA PHE A 54 10.23 -6.71 -5.29
C PHE A 54 9.11 -7.00 -4.30
N ARG A 55 9.46 -7.42 -3.08
CA ARG A 55 8.54 -7.50 -1.95
C ARG A 55 8.33 -6.13 -1.35
N VAL A 56 7.06 -5.77 -1.19
CA VAL A 56 6.61 -4.54 -0.54
C VAL A 56 5.60 -4.91 0.54
N HIS A 57 5.85 -4.47 1.77
CA HIS A 57 4.92 -4.64 2.88
C HIS A 57 4.01 -3.42 3.00
N MET A 58 2.71 -3.66 3.17
CA MET A 58 1.67 -2.65 3.30
C MET A 58 0.82 -2.97 4.53
N LEU A 59 0.88 -2.13 5.57
CA LEU A 59 -0.02 -2.21 6.71
C LEU A 59 -1.35 -1.56 6.35
N ALA A 60 -2.41 -2.36 6.23
CA ALA A 60 -3.77 -1.87 6.12
C ALA A 60 -4.39 -1.75 7.51
N LEU A 61 -4.81 -0.53 7.85
CA LEU A 61 -5.53 -0.20 9.07
C LEU A 61 -7.00 0.12 8.73
N ASP A 62 -7.86 -0.04 9.74
CA ASP A 62 -9.25 0.42 9.71
C ASP A 62 -10.07 -0.19 8.56
N SER A 63 -9.75 -1.44 8.18
CA SER A 63 -10.50 -2.20 7.18
C SER A 63 -11.90 -2.63 7.65
N SER A 64 -12.35 -2.17 8.81
CA SER A 64 -13.68 -2.39 9.37
C SER A 64 -14.54 -1.11 9.38
N SER A 65 -13.94 0.07 9.22
CA SER A 65 -14.61 1.38 9.33
C SER A 65 -14.73 2.13 7.99
N CYS A 66 -14.57 1.44 6.86
CA CYS A 66 -14.76 2.07 5.56
C CYS A 66 -16.25 2.36 5.29
N ASN A 67 -16.57 3.59 4.87
CA ASN A 67 -17.91 3.98 4.40
C ASN A 67 -18.35 3.28 3.08
N LYS A 68 -17.46 2.50 2.46
CA LYS A 68 -17.67 1.66 1.26
C LYS A 68 -17.06 0.28 1.59
N PRO A 69 -17.45 -0.84 0.95
CA PRO A 69 -16.80 -2.12 1.22
C PRO A 69 -15.29 -1.95 1.10
N CYS A 70 -14.59 -2.21 2.21
CA CYS A 70 -13.14 -2.07 2.26
C CYS A 70 -12.54 -2.98 1.18
N PRO A 71 -11.49 -2.53 0.50
CA PRO A 71 -10.84 -3.36 -0.50
C PRO A 71 -10.24 -4.59 0.18
N GLU A 72 -10.89 -5.73 -0.01
CA GLU A 72 -10.42 -7.03 0.44
C GLU A 72 -9.22 -7.46 -0.44
N PHE A 73 -8.07 -7.64 0.18
CA PHE A 73 -6.88 -8.17 -0.48
C PHE A 73 -7.03 -9.67 -0.67
N LYS A 74 -6.91 -10.13 -1.91
CA LYS A 74 -6.98 -11.56 -2.26
C LYS A 74 -5.63 -12.03 -2.78
N PRO A 75 -5.00 -13.06 -2.17
CA PRO A 75 -3.79 -13.67 -2.71
C PRO A 75 -3.92 -14.00 -4.21
N GLY A 76 -2.83 -13.81 -4.96
CA GLY A 76 -2.79 -14.00 -6.41
C GLY A 76 -3.47 -12.88 -7.24
N THR A 77 -4.19 -11.95 -6.62
CA THR A 77 -4.82 -10.84 -7.35
C THR A 77 -3.90 -9.62 -7.38
N ARG A 78 -3.83 -8.96 -8.55
CA ARG A 78 -3.06 -7.71 -8.74
C ARG A 78 -3.88 -6.48 -8.34
N TYR A 79 -3.29 -5.57 -7.57
CA TYR A 79 -3.91 -4.31 -7.14
C TYR A 79 -3.02 -3.12 -7.49
N ILE A 80 -3.64 -1.95 -7.65
CA ILE A 80 -3.00 -0.65 -7.59
C ILE A 80 -3.25 -0.11 -6.19
N VAL A 81 -2.17 0.20 -5.48
CA VAL A 81 -2.16 0.62 -4.08
C VAL A 81 -1.41 1.94 -3.98
N MET A 82 -2.05 2.95 -3.38
CA MET A 82 -1.44 4.22 -3.05
C MET A 82 -1.69 4.54 -1.58
N GLY A 83 -0.62 4.87 -0.87
CA GLY A 83 -0.59 4.93 0.58
C GLY A 83 0.40 5.96 1.12
N HIS A 84 0.45 6.02 2.44
CA HIS A 84 1.52 6.73 3.14
C HIS A 84 2.69 5.79 3.40
N LEU A 85 3.78 6.35 3.92
CA LEU A 85 4.87 5.56 4.49
C LEU A 85 4.64 5.45 5.98
N TYR A 86 4.91 4.27 6.51
CA TYR A 86 5.08 4.09 7.94
C TYR A 86 6.39 4.75 8.40
N HIS A 87 6.29 5.52 9.48
CA HIS A 87 7.41 6.23 10.10
C HIS A 87 7.46 5.84 11.59
N LYS A 88 8.66 5.66 12.16
CA LYS A 88 8.83 5.36 13.61
C LYS A 88 8.09 6.32 14.53
N ARG A 89 7.93 7.58 14.11
CA ARG A 89 7.28 8.65 14.90
C ARG A 89 5.75 8.58 14.89
N ARG A 90 5.13 7.79 14.00
CA ARG A 90 3.68 7.59 14.03
C ARG A 90 3.38 6.69 15.21
N GLN A 91 2.57 7.20 16.14
CA GLN A 91 2.05 6.40 17.23
C GLN A 91 1.06 5.38 16.66
N LEU A 92 1.45 4.11 16.66
CA LEU A 92 0.51 3.01 16.54
C LEU A 92 0.03 2.64 17.94
N PRO A 93 -1.22 2.19 18.11
CA PRO A 93 -1.70 1.66 19.38
C PRO A 93 -0.74 0.63 19.96
N THR A 94 -0.51 0.64 21.27
CA THR A 94 0.47 -0.23 21.94
C THR A 94 0.21 -1.72 21.67
N ALA A 95 -1.06 -2.13 21.60
CA ALA A 95 -1.46 -3.49 21.25
C ALA A 95 -0.94 -3.91 19.86
N LEU A 96 -0.95 -2.98 18.90
CA LEU A 96 -0.45 -3.20 17.54
C LEU A 96 1.07 -3.30 17.50
N LEU A 97 1.78 -2.51 18.32
CA LEU A 97 3.24 -2.54 18.35
C LEU A 97 3.78 -3.91 18.76
N HIS A 98 3.08 -4.63 19.64
CA HIS A 98 3.47 -5.98 20.05
C HIS A 98 3.33 -6.98 18.89
N VAL A 99 2.21 -6.93 18.17
CA VAL A 99 1.91 -7.84 17.05
C VAL A 99 2.80 -7.54 15.83
N LEU A 100 3.09 -6.27 15.57
CA LEU A 100 3.90 -5.83 14.42
C LEU A 100 5.41 -5.91 14.67
N ARG A 101 5.84 -6.30 15.88
CA ARG A 101 7.24 -6.31 16.27
C ARG A 101 8.06 -7.20 15.32
N GLY A 102 9.00 -6.58 14.60
CA GLY A 102 9.86 -7.26 13.62
C GLY A 102 9.20 -7.53 12.26
N ARG A 103 7.88 -7.34 12.12
CA ARG A 103 7.14 -7.53 10.86
C ARG A 103 6.97 -6.25 10.05
N LEU A 104 6.93 -5.10 10.72
CA LEU A 104 6.81 -3.78 10.11
C LEU A 104 8.06 -2.95 10.37
N ARG A 105 8.55 -2.27 9.33
CA ARG A 105 9.72 -1.39 9.41
C ARG A 105 9.41 0.00 8.82
N PRO A 106 10.13 1.05 9.27
CA PRO A 106 9.98 2.37 8.67
C PRO A 106 10.31 2.33 7.19
N GLY A 107 9.49 2.98 6.38
CA GLY A 107 9.54 2.87 4.93
C GLY A 107 8.56 1.85 4.36
N ASP A 108 7.97 0.95 5.16
CA ASP A 108 6.85 0.13 4.69
C ASP A 108 5.63 1.01 4.38
N GLY A 109 4.73 0.51 3.54
CA GLY A 109 3.52 1.22 3.18
C GLY A 109 2.47 1.18 4.29
N LEU A 110 1.66 2.23 4.35
CA LEU A 110 0.54 2.36 5.27
C LEU A 110 -0.72 2.75 4.51
N LEU A 111 -1.77 1.96 4.71
CA LEU A 111 -3.08 2.13 4.10
C LEU A 111 -4.12 2.43 5.16
N TRP A 112 -4.94 3.44 4.89
CA TRP A 112 -6.03 3.87 5.74
C TRP A 112 -7.31 3.96 4.91
N SER A 113 -8.44 3.58 5.49
CA SER A 113 -9.72 3.46 4.80
C SER A 113 -10.15 4.75 4.06
N SER A 114 -9.94 5.92 4.66
CA SER A 114 -10.36 7.21 4.11
C SER A 114 -9.31 7.90 3.21
N SER A 115 -8.03 7.76 3.52
CA SER A 115 -6.96 8.52 2.86
C SER A 115 -6.24 7.75 1.74
N SER A 116 -6.30 6.42 1.74
CA SER A 116 -5.61 5.61 0.74
C SER A 116 -6.44 5.38 -0.53
N TYR A 117 -5.76 4.84 -1.55
CA TYR A 117 -6.40 4.36 -2.76
C TYR A 117 -5.98 2.91 -2.98
N VAL A 118 -6.96 2.02 -3.01
CA VAL A 118 -6.73 0.61 -3.32
C VAL A 118 -7.80 0.17 -4.29
N LYS A 119 -7.38 -0.33 -5.45
CA LYS A 119 -8.27 -0.89 -6.47
C LYS A 119 -7.60 -2.08 -7.15
N ARG A 120 -8.39 -3.06 -7.57
CA ARG A 120 -7.90 -4.12 -8.45
C ARG A 120 -7.23 -3.51 -9.68
N PHE A 121 -6.18 -4.16 -10.15
CA PHE A 121 -5.43 -3.70 -11.30
C PHE A 121 -6.33 -3.64 -12.54
N ASN A 122 -6.11 -2.61 -13.34
CA ASN A 122 -6.71 -2.46 -14.66
C ASN A 122 -5.74 -1.63 -15.49
N ARG A 123 -5.41 -2.08 -16.71
CA ARG A 123 -4.41 -1.42 -17.57
C ARG A 123 -4.70 0.06 -17.81
N ARG A 124 -5.98 0.43 -18.02
CA ARG A 124 -6.39 1.83 -18.20
C ARG A 124 -6.11 2.67 -16.95
N ARG A 125 -6.41 2.13 -15.76
CA ARG A 125 -6.09 2.81 -14.49
C ARG A 125 -4.59 2.92 -14.25
N ALA A 126 -3.84 1.87 -14.57
CA ALA A 126 -2.38 1.86 -14.46
C ALA A 126 -1.76 2.99 -15.29
N GLY A 127 -2.17 3.12 -16.56
CA GLY A 127 -1.72 4.22 -17.41
C GLY A 127 -2.10 5.61 -16.87
N GLN A 128 -3.30 5.75 -16.29
CA GLN A 128 -3.70 7.00 -15.64
C GLN A 128 -2.83 7.34 -14.42
N VAL A 129 -2.49 6.35 -13.60
CA VAL A 129 -1.60 6.56 -12.45
C VAL A 129 -0.20 6.94 -12.91
N GLN A 130 0.34 6.20 -13.88
CA GLN A 130 1.68 6.46 -14.41
C GLN A 130 1.77 7.89 -14.97
N GLY A 131 0.79 8.31 -15.77
CA GLY A 131 0.74 9.68 -16.30
C GLY A 131 0.64 10.73 -15.18
N ALA A 132 -0.10 10.43 -14.12
CA ALA A 132 -0.27 11.33 -12.98
C ALA A 132 0.97 11.45 -12.07
N VAL A 133 1.84 10.44 -12.02
CA VAL A 133 3.07 10.52 -11.20
C VAL A 133 3.99 11.62 -11.70
N HIS A 134 4.02 11.82 -13.02
CA HIS A 134 4.89 12.79 -13.66
C HIS A 134 4.31 14.21 -13.70
N THR A 135 3.04 14.40 -13.35
CA THR A 135 2.44 15.73 -13.26
C THR A 135 2.85 16.42 -11.96
N GLN A 136 3.28 17.69 -12.04
CA GLN A 136 3.57 18.48 -10.85
C GLN A 136 2.29 18.64 -10.01
N CYS A 137 2.47 18.45 -8.71
CA CYS A 137 1.44 18.75 -7.73
C CYS A 137 1.37 20.26 -7.57
N VAL A 138 0.19 20.84 -7.86
CA VAL A 138 -0.12 22.25 -7.63
C VAL A 138 -0.64 22.43 -6.21
#